data_AF-A0A976EAL7-F1
#
_entry.id   AF-A0A976EAL7-F1
#
_cell.length_a   1.000
_cell.length_b   1.000
_cell.length_c   1.000
_cell.angle_alpha   90.00
_cell.angle_beta   90.00
_cell.angle_gamma   90.00
#
_symmetry.space_group_name_H-M   'P 1'
#
loop_
_entity.id
_entity.type
_entity.pdbx_description
1 polymer ?
#
loop_
_entity_poly.entity_id
_entity_poly.type
_entity_poly.pdbx_seq_one_letter_code
_entity_poly.pdbx_strand_id
1 'polypeptide(L)'
;MIQLPASYYNYNHHLPFDWQEVMCLEAQRNYTIFVFEEGLQYISTKTLGSYELHLPPNFLRINKSCIVRREYIVKIAKDSRVVYFFDGRFAKISRRRWAFFKEHAGI
;
A
#
# COMPACT_ATOMS: atom_id res chain seq x y z
N MET A 1 6.51 -30.82 -9.17
CA MET A 1 6.66 -29.36 -8.92
C MET A 1 7.19 -28.74 -10.19
N ILE A 2 6.45 -27.80 -10.81
CA ILE A 2 6.93 -27.11 -12.01
C ILE A 2 7.83 -25.96 -11.54
N GLN A 3 9.12 -26.02 -11.87
CA GLN A 3 10.06 -24.95 -11.59
C GLN A 3 9.91 -23.89 -12.68
N LEU A 4 9.39 -22.71 -12.31
CA LEU A 4 9.25 -21.60 -13.26
C LEU A 4 10.62 -21.02 -13.61
N PRO A 5 10.85 -20.61 -14.87
CA PRO A 5 12.11 -20.05 -15.32
C PRO A 5 12.43 -18.72 -14.60
N ALA A 6 13.72 -18.43 -14.39
CA ALA A 6 14.21 -17.24 -13.70
C ALA A 6 13.67 -15.92 -14.29
N SER A 7 13.38 -15.89 -15.59
CA SER A 7 12.76 -14.76 -16.28
C SER A 7 11.36 -14.40 -15.76
N TYR A 8 10.63 -15.34 -15.15
CA TYR A 8 9.34 -15.08 -14.50
C TYR A 8 9.50 -14.20 -13.24
N TYR A 9 10.65 -14.28 -12.56
CA TYR A 9 10.97 -13.43 -11.42
C TYR A 9 11.54 -12.06 -11.82
N ASN A 10 12.05 -11.93 -13.04
CA ASN A 10 12.72 -10.73 -13.56
C ASN A 10 11.83 -9.82 -14.43
N TYR A 11 10.50 -9.98 -14.39
CA TYR A 11 9.62 -9.03 -15.07
C TYR A 11 9.66 -7.69 -14.32
N ASN A 12 10.54 -6.79 -14.78
CA ASN A 12 10.56 -5.39 -14.36
C ASN A 12 9.19 -4.81 -14.68
N HIS A 13 8.36 -4.66 -13.65
CA HIS A 13 7.05 -4.05 -13.82
C HIS A 13 7.27 -2.55 -14.01
N HIS A 14 7.39 -2.14 -15.27
CA HIS A 14 7.47 -0.74 -15.63
C HIS A 14 6.10 -0.11 -15.39
N LEU A 15 5.99 0.63 -14.29
CA LEU A 15 4.83 1.46 -14.01
C LEU A 15 4.98 2.76 -14.81
N PRO A 16 3.91 3.27 -15.44
CA PRO A 16 3.96 4.49 -16.24
C PRO A 16 3.94 5.78 -15.38
N PHE A 17 4.30 5.68 -14.10
CA PHE A 17 4.26 6.74 -13.10
C PHE A 17 5.29 6.49 -12.00
N ASP A 18 5.63 7.55 -11.27
CA ASP A 18 6.53 7.51 -10.13
C ASP A 18 5.79 7.20 -8.84
N TRP A 19 6.54 6.64 -7.87
CA TRP A 19 5.98 6.37 -6.56
C TRP A 19 5.41 7.62 -5.91
N GLN A 20 6.00 8.80 -6.13
CA GLN A 20 5.60 10.09 -5.55
C GLN A 20 4.20 10.54 -5.97
N GLU A 21 3.67 10.02 -7.07
CA GLU A 21 2.31 10.31 -7.53
C GLU A 21 1.25 9.46 -6.82
N VAL A 22 1.64 8.30 -6.27
CA VAL A 22 0.73 7.29 -5.71
C VAL A 22 0.34 7.52 -4.26
N MET A 23 -0.88 8.00 -4.02
CA MET A 23 -1.42 8.27 -2.69
C MET A 23 -1.61 7.00 -1.84
N CYS A 24 -2.23 5.96 -2.41
CA CYS A 24 -2.41 4.67 -1.75
C CYS A 24 -2.54 3.51 -2.74
N LEU A 25 -2.30 2.30 -2.27
CA LEU A 25 -2.55 1.07 -3.00
C LEU A 25 -3.64 0.26 -2.29
N GLU A 26 -4.62 -0.20 -3.06
CA GLU A 26 -5.78 -0.95 -2.58
C GLU A 26 -5.88 -2.33 -3.22
N ALA A 27 -6.34 -3.32 -2.46
CA ALA A 27 -6.52 -4.68 -2.97
C ALA A 27 -7.93 -4.82 -3.48
N GLN A 28 -8.06 -5.17 -4.76
CA GLN A 28 -9.31 -5.57 -5.35
C GLN A 28 -9.17 -6.99 -5.89
N ARG A 29 -9.65 -7.97 -5.12
CA ARG A 29 -9.44 -9.41 -5.39
C ARG A 29 -7.94 -9.72 -5.49
N ASN A 30 -7.47 -10.14 -6.67
CA ASN A 30 -6.06 -10.43 -6.95
C ASN A 30 -5.34 -9.28 -7.66
N TYR A 31 -6.00 -8.14 -7.83
CA TYR A 31 -5.45 -6.93 -8.43
C TYR A 31 -5.07 -5.92 -7.35
N THR A 32 -4.13 -5.06 -7.71
CA THR A 32 -3.79 -3.87 -6.94
C THR A 32 -4.24 -2.63 -7.70
N ILE A 33 -4.99 -1.77 -7.04
CA ILE A 33 -5.38 -0.46 -7.55
C ILE A 33 -4.45 0.56 -6.92
N PHE A 34 -3.70 1.26 -7.75
CA PHE A 34 -2.97 2.46 -7.38
C PHE A 34 -3.95 3.61 -7.46
N VAL A 35 -4.11 4.34 -6.37
CA VAL A 35 -4.97 5.53 -6.30
C VAL A 35 -4.04 6.74 -6.22
N PHE A 36 -4.32 7.73 -7.07
CA PHE A 36 -3.60 8.99 -7.14
C PHE A 36 -4.47 10.11 -6.54
N GLU A 37 -3.96 11.33 -6.55
CA GLU A 37 -4.79 12.50 -6.24
C GLU A 37 -5.95 12.64 -7.25
N GLU A 38 -7.00 13.36 -6.84
CA GLU A 38 -8.19 13.61 -7.64
C GLU A 38 -8.97 12.35 -8.10
N GLY A 39 -8.65 11.18 -7.52
CA GLY A 39 -9.37 9.94 -7.75
C GLY A 39 -8.97 9.18 -9.01
N LEU A 40 -7.89 9.60 -9.70
CA LEU A 40 -7.30 8.82 -10.78
C LEU A 40 -6.84 7.45 -10.23
N GLN A 41 -6.96 6.41 -11.06
CA GLN A 41 -6.60 5.05 -10.68
C GLN A 41 -5.83 4.32 -11.79
N TYR A 42 -4.92 3.44 -11.37
CA TYR A 42 -4.23 2.48 -12.24
C TYR A 42 -4.35 1.08 -11.68
N ILE A 43 -4.67 0.10 -12.53
CA ILE A 43 -4.88 -1.28 -12.11
C ILE A 43 -3.70 -2.14 -12.54
N SER A 44 -3.19 -2.94 -11.60
CA SER A 44 -2.15 -3.93 -11.82
C SER A 44 -2.64 -5.34 -11.47
N THR A 45 -2.18 -6.32 -12.24
CA THR A 45 -2.39 -7.76 -11.99
C THR A 45 -1.54 -8.32 -10.85
N LYS A 46 -0.47 -7.61 -10.43
CA LYS A 46 0.31 -7.99 -9.24
C LYS A 46 -0.44 -7.64 -7.95
N THR A 47 -0.22 -8.46 -6.92
CA THR A 47 -0.84 -8.29 -5.60
C THR A 47 -0.17 -7.21 -4.77
N LEU A 48 -0.86 -6.71 -3.73
CA LEU A 48 -0.26 -5.78 -2.77
C LEU A 48 0.99 -6.33 -2.10
N GLY A 49 1.02 -7.63 -1.81
CA GLY A 49 2.20 -8.27 -1.19
C GLY A 49 3.41 -8.25 -2.13
N SER A 50 3.19 -8.32 -3.44
CA SER A 50 4.26 -8.18 -4.43
C SER A 50 4.85 -6.77 -4.44
N TYR A 51 4.02 -5.74 -4.27
CA TYR A 51 4.49 -4.35 -4.20
C TYR A 51 5.12 -3.98 -2.86
N GLU A 52 4.62 -4.53 -1.74
CA GLU A 52 5.13 -4.28 -0.39
C GLU A 52 6.64 -4.51 -0.27
N LEU A 53 7.22 -5.41 -1.09
CA LEU A 53 8.65 -5.70 -1.13
C LEU A 53 9.51 -4.63 -1.83
N HIS A 54 8.90 -3.78 -2.66
CA HIS A 54 9.60 -2.82 -3.52
C HIS A 54 9.17 -1.37 -3.25
N LEU A 55 8.26 -1.17 -2.30
CA LEU A 55 7.74 0.14 -1.98
C LEU A 55 8.76 0.98 -1.21
N PRO A 56 8.83 2.30 -1.47
CA PRO A 56 9.64 3.19 -0.67
C PRO A 56 9.23 3.22 0.82
N PRO A 57 10.15 3.57 1.74
CA PRO A 57 9.89 3.52 3.19
C PRO A 57 8.76 4.43 3.69
N ASN A 58 8.36 5.45 2.93
CA ASN A 58 7.25 6.33 3.30
C ASN A 58 5.87 5.69 3.07
N PHE A 59 5.80 4.47 2.53
CA PHE A 59 4.56 3.72 2.43
C PHE A 59 4.33 2.84 3.66
N LEU A 60 3.14 2.99 4.26
CA LEU A 60 2.73 2.27 5.47
C LEU A 60 1.60 1.29 5.14
N ARG A 61 1.86 0.02 5.39
CA ARG A 61 0.87 -1.05 5.20
C ARG A 61 -0.11 -1.10 6.38
N ILE A 62 -1.36 -0.74 6.13
CA ILE A 62 -2.39 -0.63 7.17
C ILE A 62 -3.00 -1.99 7.52
N ASN A 63 -3.47 -2.70 6.48
CA ASN A 63 -4.13 -3.99 6.63
C ASN A 63 -3.89 -4.87 5.38
N LYS A 64 -4.64 -5.96 5.21
CA LYS A 64 -4.47 -6.87 4.06
C LYS A 64 -4.83 -6.23 2.72
N SER A 65 -5.57 -5.13 2.71
CA SER A 65 -6.13 -4.51 1.50
C SER A 65 -5.74 -3.06 1.29
N CYS A 66 -4.87 -2.47 2.12
CA CYS A 66 -4.50 -1.07 2.01
C CYS A 66 -3.03 -0.83 2.39
N ILE A 67 -2.32 -0.11 1.52
CA ILE A 67 -1.04 0.57 1.78
C ILE A 67 -1.28 2.04 1.52
N VAL A 68 -0.84 2.92 2.39
CA VAL A 68 -0.98 4.36 2.20
C VAL A 68 0.37 5.03 2.36
N ARG A 69 0.63 6.05 1.56
CA ARG A 69 1.80 6.89 1.73
C ARG A 69 1.63 7.80 2.95
N ARG A 70 2.66 7.95 3.77
CA ARG A 70 2.60 8.58 5.09
C ARG A 70 2.06 10.00 5.06
N GLU A 71 2.43 10.77 4.04
CA GLU A 71 2.08 12.19 3.85
C GLU A 71 0.56 12.40 3.71
N TYR A 72 -0.18 11.35 3.32
CA TYR A 72 -1.63 11.40 3.14
C TYR A 72 -2.41 10.94 4.39
N ILE A 73 -1.70 10.58 5.47
CA ILE A 73 -2.29 10.28 6.78
C ILE A 73 -2.42 11.58 7.57
N VAL A 74 -3.67 12.00 7.84
CA VAL A 74 -3.94 13.24 8.60
C VAL A 74 -4.13 13.01 10.10
N LYS A 75 -4.58 11.81 10.49
CA LYS A 75 -4.83 11.49 11.90
C LYS A 75 -4.70 10.00 12.16
N ILE A 76 -4.14 9.65 13.33
CA ILE A 76 -4.08 8.28 13.82
C ILE A 76 -4.79 8.22 15.18
N ALA A 77 -5.90 7.51 15.25
CA ALA A 77 -6.59 7.21 16.50
C ALA A 77 -5.99 5.92 17.10
N LYS A 78 -5.07 6.08 18.06
CA LYS A 78 -4.28 4.97 18.62
C LYS A 78 -5.14 3.91 19.31
N ASP A 79 -6.16 4.34 20.07
CA ASP A 79 -7.02 3.44 20.84
C ASP A 79 -7.86 2.52 19.94
N SER A 80 -8.44 3.10 18.89
CA SER A 80 -9.24 2.37 17.91
C SER A 80 -8.43 1.74 16.79
N ARG A 81 -7.14 2.08 16.68
CA ARG A 81 -6.21 1.67 15.60
C ARG A 81 -6.74 2.04 14.23
N VAL A 82 -7.22 3.27 14.08
CA VAL A 82 -7.77 3.81 12.82
C VAL A 82 -6.87 4.92 12.30
N VAL A 83 -6.61 4.88 11.00
CA VAL A 83 -5.90 5.92 10.25
C VAL A 83 -6.93 6.67 9.41
N TYR A 84 -6.89 7.99 9.46
CA TYR A 84 -7.70 8.87 8.62
C TYR A 84 -6.83 9.47 7.53
N PHE A 85 -7.34 9.46 6.31
CA PHE A 85 -6.69 9.99 5.13
C PHE A 85 -7.16 11.43 4.86
N PHE A 86 -6.36 12.20 4.11
CA PHE A 86 -6.68 13.58 3.74
C PHE A 86 -8.00 13.74 2.95
N ASP A 87 -8.40 12.70 2.19
CA ASP A 87 -9.63 12.66 1.38
C ASP A 87 -10.88 12.27 2.20
N GLY A 88 -10.76 12.20 3.53
CA GLY A 88 -11.85 11.84 4.44
C GLY A 88 -12.08 10.33 4.58
N ARG A 89 -11.40 9.48 3.81
CA ARG A 89 -11.45 8.03 4.00
C ARG A 89 -10.70 7.62 5.26
N PHE A 90 -10.98 6.41 5.75
CA PHE A 90 -10.29 5.86 6.90
C PHE A 90 -10.08 4.35 6.76
N ALA A 91 -9.04 3.85 7.41
CA ALA A 91 -8.70 2.44 7.41
C ALA A 91 -8.30 1.96 8.80
N LYS A 92 -8.85 0.81 9.20
CA LYS A 92 -8.45 0.13 10.44
C LYS A 92 -7.15 -0.63 10.23
N ILE A 93 -6.18 -0.38 11.10
CA ILE A 93 -4.90 -1.09 11.13
C ILE A 93 -5.16 -2.51 11.65
N SER A 94 -4.66 -3.50 10.91
CA SER A 94 -4.78 -4.89 11.35
C SER A 94 -3.96 -5.15 12.61
N ARG A 95 -4.49 -5.98 13.53
CA ARG A 95 -3.82 -6.29 14.81
C ARG A 95 -2.35 -6.70 14.62
N ARG A 96 -2.08 -7.56 13.64
CA ARG A 96 -0.74 -8.08 13.31
C ARG A 96 0.23 -7.02 12.82
N ARG A 97 -0.27 -5.91 12.27
CA ARG A 97 0.55 -4.80 11.75
C ARG A 97 0.71 -3.65 12.73
N TRP A 98 -0.01 -3.65 13.86
CA TRP A 98 0.01 -2.54 14.79
C TRP A 98 1.40 -2.22 15.35
N ALA A 99 2.16 -3.25 15.74
CA ALA A 99 3.51 -3.07 16.28
C ALA A 99 4.44 -2.39 15.25
N PHE A 100 4.53 -2.93 14.04
CA PHE A 100 5.31 -2.37 12.94
C PHE A 100 4.85 -0.96 12.56
N PHE A 101 3.53 -0.76 12.47
CA PHE A 101 2.97 0.54 12.10
C PHE A 101 3.37 1.64 13.09
N LYS A 102 3.32 1.37 14.40
CA LYS A 102 3.70 2.35 15.43
C LYS A 102 5.14 2.84 15.27
N GLU A 103 6.06 1.90 15.12
CA GLU A 103 7.48 2.16 14.92
C GLU A 103 7.72 3.06 13.70
N HIS A 104 7.09 2.75 12.57
CA HIS A 104 7.33 3.46 11.30
C HIS A 104 6.52 4.76 11.18
N ALA A 105 5.40 4.87 11.87
CA ALA A 105 4.61 6.10 11.97
C ALA A 105 5.15 7.07 13.05
N GLY A 106 6.10 6.63 13.89
CA GLY A 106 6.70 7.42 14.96
C GLY A 106 5.74 7.69 16.14
N ILE A 107 4.93 6.69 16.51
CA ILE A 107 3.87 6.82 17.54
C ILE A 107 3.84 5.73 18.60
#